data_AF-A0A2N6EKK4-F1
#
_entry.id   AF-A0A2N6EKK4-F1
#
_cell.length_a   1.000
_cell.length_b   1.000
_cell.length_c   1.000
_cell.angle_alpha   90.00
_cell.angle_beta   90.00
_cell.angle_gamma   90.00
#
_symmetry.space_group_name_H-M   'P 1'
#
loop_
_entity.id
_entity.type
_entity.pdbx_description
1 polymer ?
#
loop_
_entity_poly.entity_id
_entity_poly.type
_entity_poly.pdbx_seq_one_letter_code
_entity_poly.pdbx_strand_id
1 'polypeptide(L)' 'MTQQNQKPSAGDDDLSQLHMCELKARGLIEEIDRRSTEPTVVCGKCNARANKPEHLHNPRPLKKKTIDSLWG' A
#
# COMPACT_ATOMS: atom_id res chain seq x y z
N MET A 1 -31.58 -9.79 28.75
CA MET A 1 -31.64 -10.39 27.40
C MET A 1 -30.79 -9.51 26.50
N THR A 2 -29.47 -9.74 26.48
CA THR A 2 -28.74 -10.28 25.31
C THR A 2 -28.69 -9.27 24.15
N GLN A 3 -27.61 -8.50 23.94
CA GLN A 3 -26.25 -8.99 23.70
C GLN A 3 -25.22 -7.87 23.85
N GLN A 4 -24.13 -8.21 24.52
CA GLN A 4 -22.79 -7.71 24.25
C GLN A 4 -22.49 -8.00 22.77
N ASN A 5 -22.04 -7.01 21.98
CA ASN A 5 -21.28 -7.36 20.79
C ASN A 5 -20.09 -6.43 20.61
N GLN A 6 -18.95 -7.05 20.87
CA GLN A 6 -17.61 -6.51 20.89
C GLN A 6 -17.24 -5.92 19.53
N LYS A 7 -16.53 -4.79 19.50
CA LYS A 7 -15.40 -4.66 18.59
C LYS A 7 -14.27 -3.98 19.36
N PRO A 8 -13.16 -4.69 19.61
CA PRO A 8 -12.19 -4.30 20.61
C PRO A 8 -11.40 -3.08 20.18
N SER A 9 -11.06 -2.28 21.19
CA SER A 9 -9.77 -1.66 21.48
C SER A 9 -8.85 -1.30 20.32
N ALA A 10 -8.44 -0.03 20.34
CA ALA A 10 -7.13 0.48 19.93
C ALA A 10 -6.13 -0.62 19.55
N GLY A 11 -5.86 -0.73 18.26
CA GLY A 11 -4.89 -1.66 17.71
C GLY A 11 -4.47 -1.17 16.33
N ASP A 12 -3.18 -1.26 16.09
CA ASP A 12 -2.43 -0.99 14.88
C ASP A 12 -2.83 -1.89 13.69
N ASP A 13 -4.12 -2.17 13.51
CA ASP A 13 -4.58 -3.32 12.75
C ASP A 13 -5.61 -2.89 11.71
N ASP A 14 -5.16 -2.08 10.75
CA ASP A 14 -5.62 -2.22 9.36
C ASP A 14 -4.72 -1.49 8.35
N LEU A 15 -3.42 -1.35 8.61
CA LEU A 15 -2.52 -0.81 7.58
C LEU A 15 -2.63 -1.64 6.28
N SER A 16 -2.97 -2.93 6.41
CA SER A 16 -3.11 -3.88 5.31
C SER A 16 -4.22 -3.55 4.30
N GLN A 17 -5.39 -3.02 4.72
CA GLN A 17 -6.43 -2.59 3.77
C GLN A 17 -6.32 -1.11 3.38
N LEU A 18 -5.47 -0.33 4.06
CA LEU A 18 -5.18 1.04 3.61
C LEU A 18 -4.50 1.06 2.24
N HIS A 19 -5.05 1.90 1.37
CA HIS A 19 -4.50 2.15 0.04
C HIS A 19 -3.22 2.99 0.13
N MET A 20 -2.34 2.89 -0.87
CA MET A 20 -1.09 3.67 -0.88
C MET A 20 -1.32 5.18 -0.83
N CYS A 21 -2.40 5.69 -1.44
CA CYS A 21 -2.69 7.13 -1.38
C CYS A 21 -2.99 7.57 0.07
N GLU A 22 -3.61 6.71 0.89
CA GLU A 22 -3.95 6.99 2.29
C GLU A 22 -2.74 6.80 3.20
N LEU A 23 -1.92 5.75 2.97
CA LEU A 23 -0.64 5.60 3.65
C LEU A 23 0.27 6.83 3.40
N LYS A 24 0.27 7.36 2.18
CA LYS A 24 0.99 8.59 1.83
C LYS A 24 0.43 9.82 2.54
N ALA A 25 -0.89 9.95 2.62
CA ALA A 25 -1.55 11.05 3.33
C ALA A 25 -1.28 11.02 4.85
N ARG A 26 -1.18 9.82 5.42
CA ARG A 26 -0.85 9.61 6.84
C ARG A 26 0.64 9.72 7.16
N GLY A 27 1.49 9.84 6.14
CA GLY A 27 2.94 9.91 6.32
C GLY A 27 3.58 8.59 6.73
N LEU A 28 2.95 7.45 6.44
CA LEU A 28 3.45 6.11 6.78
C LEU A 28 4.49 5.65 5.76
N ILE A 29 5.61 6.38 5.69
CA ILE A 29 6.66 6.19 4.68
C ILE A 29 7.27 4.79 4.76
N GLU A 30 7.42 4.20 5.95
CA GLU A 30 8.01 2.87 6.13
C GLU A 30 7.20 1.75 5.47
N GLU A 31 5.87 1.76 5.64
CA GLU A 31 5.00 0.77 4.99
C GLU A 31 4.87 1.05 3.48
N ILE A 32 4.91 2.33 3.07
CA ILE A 32 4.98 2.68 1.64
C ILE A 32 6.27 2.14 1.03
N ASP A 33 7.41 2.30 1.69
CA ASP A 33 8.70 1.80 1.23
C ASP A 33 8.68 0.28 1.13
N ARG A 34 8.22 -0.41 2.18
CA ARG A 34 8.04 -1.87 2.16
C ARG A 34 7.11 -2.36 1.03
N ARG A 35 6.04 -1.61 0.74
CA ARG A 35 5.09 -1.92 -0.36
C ARG A 35 5.52 -1.38 -1.72
N SER A 36 6.53 -0.52 -1.77
CA SER A 36 7.10 0.08 -2.98
C SER A 36 8.51 -0.43 -3.26
N THR A 37 9.00 -1.39 -2.48
CA THR A 37 10.27 -2.09 -2.71
C THR A 37 10.26 -2.79 -4.06
N GLU A 38 9.09 -3.32 -4.47
CA GLU A 38 8.93 -4.13 -5.66
C GLU A 38 7.66 -3.77 -6.44
N PRO A 39 7.48 -2.50 -6.82
CA PRO A 39 6.20 -2.02 -7.31
C PRO A 39 5.86 -2.68 -8.64
N THR A 40 4.86 -3.55 -8.63
CA THR A 40 4.36 -4.25 -9.82
C THR A 40 3.24 -3.47 -10.49
N VAL A 41 2.63 -2.56 -9.74
CA VAL A 41 1.49 -1.75 -10.17
C VAL A 41 1.67 -0.30 -9.73
N VAL A 42 1.04 0.60 -10.47
CA VAL A 42 0.99 2.03 -10.20
C VAL A 42 -0.44 2.53 -10.27
N CYS A 43 -0.81 3.47 -9.40
CA CYS A 43 -2.13 4.06 -9.40
C CYS A 43 -2.18 5.12 -10.51
N GLY A 44 -3.12 5.01 -11.43
CA GLY A 44 -3.28 6.03 -12.47
C GLY A 44 -3.73 7.41 -11.96
N LYS A 45 -4.22 7.51 -10.71
CA LYS A 45 -4.78 8.75 -10.13
C LYS A 45 -3.83 9.46 -9.16
N CYS A 46 -3.19 8.71 -8.27
CA CYS A 46 -2.28 9.26 -7.25
C CYS A 46 -0.80 8.98 -7.56
N ASN A 47 -0.51 8.30 -8.68
CA ASN A 47 0.82 7.86 -9.09
C ASN A 47 1.60 7.06 -8.03
N ALA A 48 0.90 6.57 -7.00
CA ALA A 48 1.48 5.73 -5.98
C ALA A 48 1.79 4.36 -6.55
N ARG A 49 2.94 3.82 -6.17
CA ARG A 49 3.43 2.53 -6.62
C ARG A 49 3.15 1.50 -5.51
N ALA A 50 2.79 0.28 -5.89
CA ALA A 50 2.52 -0.78 -4.92
C ALA A 50 2.96 -2.13 -5.46
N ASN A 51 3.28 -3.05 -4.55
CA ASN A 51 3.56 -4.44 -4.88
C ASN A 51 2.31 -5.18 -5.37
N LYS A 52 1.11 -4.76 -4.96
CA LYS A 52 -0.16 -5.40 -5.32
C LYS A 52 -1.20 -4.40 -5.84
N PRO A 53 -2.01 -4.78 -6.85
CA PRO A 53 -3.10 -3.96 -7.38
C PRO A 53 -4.16 -3.62 -6.33
N GLU A 54 -4.34 -4.49 -5.34
CA GLU A 54 -5.34 -4.37 -4.27
C GLU A 54 -5.12 -3.13 -3.39
N HIS A 55 -3.88 -2.63 -3.30
CA HIS A 55 -3.57 -1.42 -2.52
C HIS A 55 -3.84 -0.12 -3.27
N LEU A 56 -4.37 -0.18 -4.50
CA LEU A 56 -4.57 0.98 -5.37
C LEU A 56 -6.02 1.04 -5.87
N HIS A 57 -6.58 2.26 -5.93
CA HIS A 57 -7.92 2.49 -6.48
C HIS A 57 -8.03 2.21 -7.99
N ASN A 58 -6.95 2.45 -8.73
CA ASN A 58 -6.90 2.20 -10.17
C ASN A 58 -5.53 1.61 -10.53
N PRO A 59 -5.33 0.31 -10.28
CA PRO A 59 -4.04 -0.32 -10.49
C PRO A 59 -3.77 -0.48 -11.98
N ARG A 60 -2.67 0.13 -12.42
CA ARG A 60 -2.07 -0.07 -13.74
C ARG A 60 -0.82 -0.93 -13.56
N PRO A 61 -0.66 -2.04 -14.27
CA PRO A 61 0.56 -2.85 -14.16
C PRO A 61 1.77 -2.05 -14.68
N LEU A 62 2.78 -1.90 -13.83
CA LEU A 62 4.06 -1.31 -14.16
C LEU A 62 5.00 -2.46 -14.56
N LYS A 63 5.29 -2.61 -15.85
CA LYS A 63 6.25 -3.62 -16.32
C LYS A 63 7.63 -3.28 -15.73
N LYS A 64 8.10 -4.05 -14.74
CA LYS A 64 9.44 -3.92 -14.17
C LYS A 64 10.48 -4.12 -15.27
N LYS A 65 11.08 -3.03 -15.75
CA LYS A 65 12.45 -3.07 -16.26
C LYS A 65 13.33 -2.79 -15.07
N THR A 66 13.83 -3.86 -14.46
CA THR A 66 14.95 -3.84 -13.52
C THR A 66 16.07 -3.00 -14.14
N ILE A 67 16.32 -1.81 -13.60
CA ILE A 67 17.50 -0.99 -13.91
C ILE A 67 18.53 -1.11 -12.79
N ASP A 68 18.59 -2.27 -12.14
CA ASP A 68 19.70 -2.63 -11.25
C ASP A 68 20.88 -3.07 -12.11
N SER A 69 21.56 -2.12 -12.76
CA SER A 69 22.84 -2.33 -13.44
C SER A 69 23.62 -1.03 -13.67
N LEU A 70 23.34 0.07 -12.93
CA LEU A 70 24.00 1.37 -13.19
C LEU A 70 24.84 1.92 -12.03
N TRP A 71 25.41 1.05 -11.19
CA TRP A 71 26.56 1.39 -10.37
C TRP A 71 27.50 0.18 -10.27
N GLY A 72 28.55 0.22 -11.09
CA GLY A 72 29.66 -0.73 -11.14
C GLY A 72 30.69 -0.22 -12.13
#